data_AF-A0AAF0TUK3-F1
#
_entry.id   AF-A0AAF0TUK3-F1
#
_cell.length_a   1.000
_cell.length_b   1.000
_cell.length_c   1.000
_cell.angle_alpha   90.00
_cell.angle_beta   90.00
_cell.angle_gamma   90.00
#
_symmetry.space_group_name_H-M   'P 1'
#
loop_
_entity.id
_entity.type
_entity.pdbx_description
1 polymer ?
#
loop_
_entity_poly.entity_id
_entity_poly.type
_entity_poly.pdbx_seq_one_letter_code
_entity_poly.pdbx_strand_id
1 'polypeptide(L)'
;MLPRVFDELRQYWNTDKFKAMYEQAKKARDSLKGGSLHTGGAKTVGTITREMNEFHQYVTENLDSSVQLTPELSTQIWTEKVALDGVQIAAMSAQIAQLTSALAESERRRVAEQQSMSATVQQIKEQVLNLAHRPTTSSPVEDTDDDSDDDDDFVDCTP
;
A
#
# COMPACT_ATOMS: atom_id res chain seq x y z
N MET A 1 19.38 35.27 15.51
CA MET A 1 19.84 33.88 15.33
C MET A 1 20.22 33.53 13.88
N LEU A 2 19.50 34.04 12.87
CA LEU A 2 19.79 33.81 11.45
C LEU A 2 21.24 34.12 10.98
N PRO A 3 21.90 35.24 11.38
CA PRO A 3 23.22 35.59 10.86
C PRO A 3 24.30 34.55 11.22
N ARG A 4 24.24 34.02 12.44
CA ARG A 4 25.20 33.05 12.96
C ARG A 4 25.13 31.70 12.21
N VAL A 5 23.93 31.26 11.83
CA VAL A 5 23.74 30.05 11.03
C VAL A 5 24.36 30.20 9.65
N PHE A 6 24.25 31.38 9.04
CA PHE A 6 24.91 31.65 7.75
C PHE A 6 26.43 31.67 7.85
N ASP A 7 26.99 32.22 8.93
CA ASP A 7 28.43 32.20 9.16
C ASP A 7 28.97 30.78 9.38
N GLU A 8 28.25 29.96 10.15
CA GLU A 8 28.59 28.55 10.38
C GLU A 8 28.50 27.71 9.09
N LEU A 9 27.48 27.94 8.25
CA LEU A 9 27.36 27.31 6.93
C LEU A 9 28.49 27.75 5.98
N ARG A 10 28.84 29.04 5.99
CA ARG A 10 29.94 29.56 5.18
C ARG A 10 31.28 28.96 5.60
N GLN A 11 31.52 28.79 6.90
CA GLN A 11 32.72 28.11 7.39
C GLN A 11 32.73 26.64 6.95
N TYR A 12 31.61 25.93 7.12
CA TYR A 12 31.48 24.54 6.71
C TYR A 12 31.75 24.33 5.21
N TRP A 13 31.19 25.18 4.33
CA TRP A 13 31.41 25.09 2.88
C TRP A 13 32.87 25.36 2.46
N ASN A 14 33.64 26.06 3.28
CA ASN A 14 35.05 26.32 3.00
C ASN A 14 35.98 25.19 3.42
N THR A 15 35.49 24.19 4.18
CA THR A 15 36.29 23.05 4.61
C THR A 15 36.68 22.14 3.45
N ASP A 16 37.86 21.52 3.55
CA ASP A 16 38.34 20.58 2.54
C ASP A 16 37.43 19.36 2.40
N LYS A 17 36.80 18.94 3.51
CA LYS A 17 35.82 17.86 3.52
C LYS A 17 34.62 18.17 2.62
N PHE A 18 34.04 19.36 2.74
CA PHE A 18 32.90 19.75 1.92
C PHE A 18 33.30 19.89 0.45
N LYS A 19 34.45 20.50 0.17
CA LYS A 19 34.98 20.63 -1.21
C LYS A 19 35.22 19.27 -1.86
N ALA A 20 35.80 18.31 -1.13
CA ALA A 20 36.01 16.96 -1.63
C ALA A 20 34.69 16.24 -1.93
N MET A 21 33.70 16.35 -1.04
CA MET A 21 32.36 15.81 -1.26
C MET A 21 31.66 16.47 -2.46
N TYR A 22 31.79 17.79 -2.61
CA TYR A 22 31.23 18.53 -3.75
C TYR A 22 31.85 18.10 -5.07
N GLU A 23 33.18 17.98 -5.16
CA GLU A 23 33.86 17.53 -6.38
C GLU A 23 33.55 16.06 -6.70
N GLN A 24 33.42 15.20 -5.69
CA GLN A 24 32.96 13.83 -5.88
C GLN A 24 31.53 13.78 -6.41
N ALA A 25 30.62 14.58 -5.84
CA ALA A 25 29.24 14.68 -6.29
C ALA A 25 29.13 15.28 -7.70
N LYS A 26 29.96 16.27 -8.04
CA LYS A 26 30.07 16.84 -9.38
C LYS A 26 30.51 15.79 -10.40
N LYS A 27 31.60 15.06 -10.11
CA LYS A 27 32.04 13.93 -10.95
C LYS A 27 30.98 12.83 -11.08
N ALA A 28 30.20 12.58 -10.02
CA ALA A 28 29.10 11.62 -10.07
C ALA A 28 27.92 12.11 -10.93
N ARG A 29 27.66 13.43 -10.98
CA ARG A 29 26.64 14.03 -11.86
C ARG A 29 27.09 14.10 -13.32
N ASP A 30 28.37 14.37 -13.54
CA ASP A 30 29.00 14.41 -14.86
C ASP A 30 29.30 13.00 -15.40
N SER A 31 29.10 11.95 -14.59
CA SER A 31 29.29 10.55 -14.98
C SER A 31 28.26 10.11 -16.02
N LEU A 32 28.74 9.51 -17.11
CA LEU A 32 27.91 8.85 -18.13
C LEU A 32 27.23 7.56 -17.63
N LYS A 33 27.66 6.99 -16.49
CA LYS A 33 27.07 5.78 -15.92
C LYS A 33 26.14 6.13 -14.76
N GLY A 34 24.84 6.04 -15.03
CA GLY A 34 23.82 5.67 -14.05
C GLY A 34 23.10 6.83 -13.38
N GLY A 35 21.79 6.91 -13.60
CA GLY A 35 20.89 7.79 -12.86
C GLY A 35 20.96 7.40 -11.40
N SER A 36 21.41 8.32 -10.56
CA SER A 36 21.63 8.02 -9.16
C SER A 36 20.34 8.19 -8.38
N LEU A 37 20.09 7.32 -7.41
CA LEU A 37 18.93 7.40 -6.52
C LEU A 37 18.84 8.79 -5.84
N HIS A 38 19.98 9.46 -5.61
CA HIS A 38 20.05 10.79 -5.01
C HIS A 38 19.47 11.92 -5.90
N THR A 39 19.35 11.72 -7.22
CA THR A 39 18.72 12.68 -8.14
C THR A 39 17.25 12.33 -8.43
N GLY A 40 16.60 11.57 -7.53
CA GLY A 40 15.17 11.28 -7.64
C GLY A 40 14.78 10.49 -8.90
N GLY A 41 15.69 9.68 -9.44
CA GLY A 41 15.45 8.93 -10.68
C GLY A 41 15.61 9.73 -11.96
N ALA A 42 16.14 10.97 -11.90
CA ALA A 42 16.44 11.75 -13.10
C ALA A 42 17.47 11.02 -14.00
N LYS A 43 17.19 11.00 -15.31
CA LYS A 43 18.09 10.43 -16.32
C LYS A 43 19.42 11.20 -16.34
N THR A 44 20.53 10.50 -16.49
CA THR A 44 21.85 11.16 -16.64
C THR A 44 21.95 11.85 -17.98
N VAL A 45 22.81 12.86 -18.08
CA VAL A 45 23.13 13.52 -19.36
C VAL A 45 23.59 12.49 -20.39
N GLY A 46 24.46 11.54 -20.03
CA GLY A 46 24.90 10.48 -20.95
C GLY A 46 23.76 9.58 -21.45
N THR A 47 22.79 9.27 -20.59
CA THR A 47 21.58 8.54 -20.98
C THR A 47 20.72 9.36 -21.94
N ILE A 48 20.49 10.64 -21.63
CA ILE A 48 19.71 11.55 -22.49
C ILE A 48 20.37 11.70 -23.85
N THR A 49 21.69 11.91 -23.90
CA THR A 49 22.45 12.03 -25.17
C THR A 49 22.37 10.76 -26.01
N ARG A 50 22.47 9.58 -25.40
CA ARG A 50 22.31 8.30 -26.11
C ARG A 50 20.90 8.14 -26.66
N GLU A 51 19.87 8.36 -25.85
CA GLU A 51 18.48 8.24 -26.28
C GLU A 51 18.12 9.27 -27.37
N MET A 52 18.67 10.50 -27.30
CA MET A 52 18.54 11.50 -28.37
C MET A 52 19.17 11.03 -29.68
N ASN A 53 20.33 10.36 -29.61
CA ASN A 53 21.01 9.86 -30.80
C ASN A 53 20.26 8.66 -31.41
N GLU A 54 19.76 7.75 -30.58
CA GLU A 54 18.90 6.63 -31.00
C GLU A 54 17.60 7.14 -31.64
N PHE A 55 17.01 8.20 -31.09
CA PHE A 55 15.83 8.84 -31.67
C PHE A 55 16.14 9.49 -33.03
N HIS A 56 17.24 10.23 -33.16
CA HIS A 56 17.67 10.77 -34.46
C HIS A 56 17.87 9.67 -35.50
N GLN A 57 18.48 8.55 -35.11
CA GLN A 57 18.71 7.42 -36.00
C GLN A 57 17.39 6.76 -36.42
N TYR A 58 16.51 6.47 -35.47
CA TYR A 58 15.17 5.91 -35.72
C TYR A 58 14.37 6.80 -36.69
N VAL A 59 14.35 8.10 -36.44
CA VAL A 59 13.68 9.09 -37.28
C VAL A 59 14.28 9.08 -38.69
N THR A 60 15.61 9.07 -38.81
CA THR A 60 16.29 9.05 -40.12
C THR A 60 16.02 7.76 -40.90
N GLU A 61 15.90 6.62 -40.22
CA GLU A 61 15.65 5.31 -40.84
C GLU A 61 14.18 5.07 -41.21
N ASN A 62 13.24 5.74 -40.54
CA ASN A 62 11.80 5.45 -40.65
C ASN A 62 10.96 6.58 -41.28
N LEU A 63 11.50 7.80 -41.43
CA LEU A 63 10.84 8.86 -42.20
C LEU A 63 11.37 8.87 -43.63
N ASP A 64 10.45 8.94 -44.60
CA ASP A 64 10.78 9.14 -46.01
C ASP A 64 11.74 10.33 -46.15
N SER A 65 12.78 10.17 -46.96
CA SER A 65 13.92 11.10 -47.17
C SER A 65 13.55 12.57 -47.48
N SER A 66 12.28 12.89 -47.61
CA SER A 66 11.71 14.20 -47.92
C SER A 66 11.60 15.13 -46.70
N VAL A 67 11.55 14.60 -45.47
CA VAL A 67 11.49 15.43 -44.25
C VAL A 67 12.90 15.60 -43.67
N GLN A 68 13.56 16.71 -43.98
CA GLN A 68 14.79 17.09 -43.27
C GLN A 68 14.43 17.49 -41.84
N LEU A 69 14.66 16.59 -40.86
CA LEU A 69 14.61 17.02 -39.47
C LEU A 69 15.79 17.94 -39.19
N THR A 70 15.47 19.21 -38.99
CA THR A 70 16.43 20.14 -38.42
C THR A 70 16.68 19.80 -36.95
N PRO A 71 17.86 20.12 -36.40
CA PRO A 71 18.16 19.94 -34.98
C PRO A 71 17.11 20.55 -34.06
N GLU A 72 16.49 21.67 -34.46
CA GLU A 72 15.43 22.35 -33.74
C GLU A 72 14.15 21.52 -33.64
N LEU A 73 13.67 20.96 -34.76
CA LEU A 73 12.46 20.12 -34.79
C LEU A 73 12.66 18.83 -33.98
N SER A 74 13.85 18.23 -34.08
CA SER A 74 14.19 17.03 -33.31
C SER A 74 14.17 17.29 -31.79
N THR A 75 14.75 18.43 -31.38
CA THR A 75 14.75 18.86 -29.97
C THR A 75 13.34 19.13 -29.46
N GLN A 76 12.48 19.72 -30.30
CA GLN A 76 11.08 19.98 -29.95
C GLN A 76 10.30 18.67 -29.73
N ILE A 77 10.39 17.72 -30.66
CA ILE A 77 9.69 16.42 -30.56
C ILE A 77 10.19 15.63 -29.33
N TRP A 78 11.49 15.66 -29.07
CA TRP A 78 12.07 15.05 -27.87
C TRP A 78 11.50 15.67 -26.59
N THR A 79 11.42 16.99 -26.53
CA THR A 79 10.90 17.71 -25.36
C THR A 79 9.43 17.37 -25.10
N GLU A 80 8.61 17.33 -26.16
CA GLU A 80 7.21 16.92 -26.07
C GLU A 80 7.06 15.47 -25.59
N LYS A 81 7.89 14.55 -26.10
CA LYS A 81 7.91 13.16 -25.64
C LYS A 81 8.23 13.05 -24.14
N VAL A 82 9.26 13.75 -23.67
CA VAL A 82 9.64 13.77 -22.24
C VAL A 82 8.50 14.33 -21.39
N ALA A 83 7.79 15.36 -21.86
CA ALA A 83 6.64 15.90 -21.15
C ALA A 83 5.49 14.90 -21.06
N LEU A 84 5.18 14.17 -22.14
CA LEU A 84 4.15 13.13 -22.18
C LEU A 84 4.46 11.99 -21.19
N ASP A 85 5.71 11.50 -21.18
CA ASP A 85 6.15 10.47 -20.23
C ASP A 85 5.96 10.95 -18.77
N GLY A 86 6.25 12.23 -18.49
CA GLY A 86 6.03 12.84 -17.18
C GLY A 86 4.55 12.86 -16.75
N VAL A 87 3.64 13.17 -17.67
CA VAL A 87 2.18 13.14 -17.41
C VAL A 87 1.72 11.71 -17.10
N GLN A 88 2.21 10.72 -17.84
CA GLN A 88 1.86 9.31 -17.60
C GLN A 88 2.37 8.83 -16.24
N ILE A 89 3.60 9.20 -15.85
CA ILE A 89 4.17 8.89 -14.53
C ILE A 89 3.32 9.53 -13.42
N ALA A 90 2.88 10.78 -13.57
CA ALA A 90 2.03 11.45 -12.60
C ALA A 90 0.67 10.75 -12.45
N ALA A 91 0.06 10.34 -13.56
CA ALA A 91 -1.19 9.60 -13.56
C ALA A 91 -1.06 8.24 -12.86
N MET A 92 -0.02 7.47 -13.17
CA MET A 92 0.26 6.20 -12.49
C MET A 92 0.52 6.40 -10.99
N SER A 93 1.25 7.45 -10.62
CA SER A 93 1.51 7.78 -9.21
C SER A 93 0.23 8.11 -8.45
N ALA A 94 -0.69 8.85 -9.08
CA ALA A 94 -2.00 9.14 -8.50
C ALA A 94 -2.84 7.86 -8.29
N GLN A 95 -2.81 6.92 -9.24
CA GLN A 95 -3.50 5.63 -9.09
C GLN A 95 -2.92 4.81 -7.93
N ILE A 96 -1.59 4.77 -7.78
CA ILE A 96 -0.94 4.09 -6.65
C ILE A 96 -1.38 4.70 -5.32
N ALA A 97 -1.44 6.04 -5.24
CA ALA A 97 -1.89 6.73 -4.03
C ALA A 97 -3.35 6.39 -3.69
N GLN A 98 -4.24 6.35 -4.69
CA GLN A 98 -5.64 5.96 -4.52
C GLN A 98 -5.77 4.51 -4.02
N LEU A 99 -5.07 3.56 -4.64
CA LEU A 99 -5.09 2.16 -4.23
C LEU A 99 -4.54 1.97 -2.81
N THR A 100 -3.48 2.69 -2.46
CA THR A 100 -2.90 2.68 -1.11
C THR A 100 -3.89 3.18 -0.07
N SER A 101 -4.61 4.27 -0.37
CA SER A 101 -5.64 4.80 0.51
C SER A 101 -6.81 3.84 0.69
N ALA A 102 -7.30 3.25 -0.41
CA ALA A 102 -8.40 2.29 -0.38
C ALA A 102 -8.02 1.02 0.41
N LEU A 103 -6.79 0.55 0.27
CA LEU A 103 -6.27 -0.60 1.02
C LEU A 103 -6.24 -0.31 2.53
N ALA A 104 -5.73 0.86 2.92
CA ALA A 104 -5.69 1.27 4.33
C ALA A 104 -7.10 1.39 4.93
N GLU A 105 -8.07 1.90 4.16
CA GLU A 105 -9.46 1.96 4.62
C GLU A 105 -10.10 0.58 4.77
N SER A 106 -9.88 -0.30 3.81
CA SER A 106 -10.34 -1.70 3.85
C SER A 106 -9.80 -2.43 5.09
N GLU A 107 -8.52 -2.26 5.39
CA GLU A 107 -7.91 -2.86 6.58
C GLU A 107 -8.54 -2.35 7.88
N ARG A 108 -8.81 -1.04 7.99
CA ARG A 108 -9.51 -0.48 9.15
C ARG A 108 -10.91 -1.07 9.32
N ARG A 109 -11.68 -1.21 8.23
CA ARG A 109 -13.02 -1.82 8.29
C ARG A 109 -12.95 -3.26 8.76
N ARG A 110 -12.04 -4.06 8.20
CA ARG A 110 -11.85 -5.46 8.60
C ARG A 110 -11.52 -5.58 10.09
N VAL A 111 -10.68 -4.70 10.63
CA VAL A 111 -10.34 -4.70 12.06
C VAL A 111 -11.56 -4.34 12.91
N ALA A 112 -12.32 -3.31 12.54
CA ALA A 112 -13.53 -2.91 13.26
C ALA A 112 -14.60 -4.02 13.27
N GLU A 113 -14.81 -4.67 12.13
CA GLU A 113 -15.71 -5.82 12.00
C GLU A 113 -15.26 -6.99 12.89
N GLN A 114 -13.97 -7.32 12.88
CA GLN A 114 -13.41 -8.36 13.73
C GLN A 114 -13.60 -8.07 15.22
N GLN A 115 -13.41 -6.82 15.64
CA GLN A 115 -13.66 -6.40 17.03
C GLN A 115 -15.14 -6.51 17.40
N SER A 116 -16.04 -6.10 16.51
CA SER A 116 -17.50 -6.22 16.69
C SER A 116 -17.92 -7.68 16.83
N MET A 117 -17.47 -8.55 15.93
CA MET A 117 -17.76 -10.00 16.00
C MET A 117 -17.23 -10.61 17.31
N SER A 118 -16.02 -10.23 17.73
CA SER A 118 -15.45 -10.70 19.00
C SER A 118 -16.32 -10.32 20.20
N ALA A 119 -16.83 -9.09 20.24
CA ALA A 119 -17.73 -8.64 21.30
C ALA A 119 -19.02 -9.46 21.34
N THR A 120 -19.64 -9.70 20.18
CA THR A 120 -20.84 -10.53 20.07
C THR A 120 -20.61 -11.97 20.54
N VAL A 121 -19.48 -12.58 20.15
CA VAL A 121 -19.12 -13.94 20.60
C VAL A 121 -18.92 -13.99 22.11
N GLN A 122 -18.28 -12.98 22.70
CA GLN A 122 -18.13 -12.89 24.16
C GLN A 122 -19.47 -12.74 24.87
N GLN A 123 -20.37 -11.89 24.35
CA GLN A 123 -21.70 -11.71 24.91
C GLN A 123 -22.53 -13.01 24.84
N ILE A 124 -22.49 -13.73 23.72
CA ILE A 124 -23.16 -15.03 23.58
C ILE A 124 -22.60 -16.02 24.59
N LYS A 125 -21.27 -16.07 24.75
CA LYS A 125 -20.62 -16.95 25.73
C LYS A 125 -21.11 -16.68 27.15
N GLU A 126 -21.25 -15.42 27.53
CA GLU A 126 -21.78 -15.03 28.84
C GLU A 126 -23.25 -15.44 29.02
N GLN A 127 -24.09 -15.21 28.01
CA GLN A 127 -25.49 -15.65 28.04
C GLN A 127 -25.63 -17.17 28.19
N VAL A 128 -24.81 -17.95 27.47
CA VAL A 128 -24.79 -19.42 27.57
C VAL A 128 -24.34 -19.86 28.97
N LEU A 129 -23.31 -19.23 29.53
CA LEU A 129 -22.85 -19.53 30.89
C LEU A 129 -23.97 -19.27 31.91
N ASN A 130 -24.63 -18.12 31.83
CA ASN A 130 -25.73 -17.76 32.73
C ASN A 130 -26.93 -18.70 32.59
N LEU A 131 -27.23 -19.18 31.38
CA LEU A 131 -28.30 -20.17 31.17
C LEU A 131 -27.97 -21.52 31.81
N ALA A 132 -26.72 -21.97 31.72
CA ALA A 132 -26.28 -23.24 32.31
C ALA A 132 -26.27 -23.22 33.85
N HIS A 133 -26.14 -22.05 34.48
CA HIS A 133 -26.14 -21.90 35.94
C HIS A 133 -27.53 -21.60 36.52
N ARG A 134 -28.59 -21.59 35.69
CA ARG A 134 -29.95 -21.36 36.17
C ARG A 134 -30.37 -22.54 37.06
N PRO A 135 -30.74 -22.31 38.34
CA PRO A 135 -31.16 -23.39 39.22
C PRO A 135 -32.41 -24.06 38.66
N THR A 136 -32.32 -25.34 38.31
CA THR A 136 -33.49 -26.19 38.12
C THR A 136 -34.07 -26.43 39.50
N THR A 137 -34.97 -25.57 39.95
CA THR A 137 -35.78 -25.84 41.14
C THR A 137 -36.78 -26.92 40.76
N SER A 138 -36.34 -28.18 40.73
CA SER A 138 -37.26 -29.30 40.77
C SER A 138 -37.91 -29.26 42.16
N SER A 139 -39.20 -28.92 42.21
CA SER A 139 -40.02 -29.23 43.38
C SER A 139 -39.87 -30.72 43.70
N PRO A 140 -39.69 -31.12 44.96
CA PRO A 140 -39.62 -32.53 45.30
C PRO A 140 -40.97 -33.17 44.96
N VAL A 141 -40.93 -34.33 44.30
CA VAL A 141 -42.06 -35.23 44.19
C VAL A 141 -42.45 -35.60 45.63
N GLU A 142 -43.66 -35.24 46.05
CA GLU A 142 -44.26 -35.85 47.24
C GLU A 142 -44.64 -37.28 46.85
N ASP A 143 -43.84 -38.23 47.32
CA ASP A 143 -44.23 -39.63 47.43
C ASP A 143 -45.42 -39.70 48.39
N THR A 144 -46.63 -39.77 47.84
CA THR A 144 -47.80 -40.19 48.59
C THR A 144 -48.04 -41.64 48.21
N ASP A 145 -47.61 -42.55 49.08
CA ASP A 145 -48.06 -43.95 49.11
C ASP A 145 -49.58 -43.93 49.25
N ASP A 146 -50.31 -44.25 48.18
CA ASP A 146 -51.74 -44.52 48.21
C ASP A 146 -51.95 -45.94 47.67
N ASP A 147 -51.93 -46.89 48.61
CA ASP A 147 -52.36 -48.27 48.43
C ASP A 147 -53.83 -48.27 47.98
N SER A 148 -54.08 -48.61 46.72
CA SER A 148 -55.40 -49.05 46.28
C SER A 148 -55.25 -50.26 45.37
N ASP A 149 -55.29 -51.43 45.99
CA ASP A 149 -55.67 -52.68 45.35
C ASP A 149 -57.02 -52.49 44.67
N ASP A 150 -57.10 -52.74 43.36
CA ASP A 150 -58.29 -53.29 42.74
C ASP A 150 -57.84 -54.13 41.53
N ASP A 151 -57.96 -55.43 41.75
CA ASP A 151 -57.81 -56.51 40.78
C ASP A 151 -58.86 -56.43 39.65
N ASP A 152 -58.57 -57.17 38.58
CA ASP A 152 -59.46 -57.63 37.50
C ASP A 152 -59.74 -56.61 36.36
N ASP A 153 -59.56 -56.91 35.06
CA ASP A 153 -59.68 -58.17 34.38
C ASP A 153 -58.88 -58.19 33.07
N PHE A 154 -58.49 -59.40 32.71
CA PHE A 154 -57.62 -59.85 31.63
C PHE A 154 -58.26 -59.69 30.25
N VAL A 155 -57.52 -59.19 29.25
CA VAL A 155 -57.42 -59.86 27.94
C VAL A 155 -56.17 -59.44 27.17
N ASP A 156 -55.28 -60.42 27.09
CA ASP A 156 -54.21 -60.57 26.11
C ASP A 156 -54.76 -60.54 24.68
N CYS A 157 -54.06 -59.83 23.78
CA CYS A 157 -53.70 -60.33 22.45
C CYS A 157 -52.58 -59.46 21.88
N THR A 158 -51.36 -59.85 22.19
CA THR A 158 -50.13 -59.60 21.37
C THR A 158 -50.13 -60.64 20.21
N PRO A 159 -49.40 -60.51 19.08
CA PRO A 159 -48.28 -59.63 18.74
C PRO A 159 -48.41 -58.70 17.51
#